data_AF-A0A089YM56-F1
#
_entry.id   AF-A0A089YM56-F1
#
_cell.length_a   1.000
_cell.length_b   1.000
_cell.length_c   1.000
_cell.angle_alpha   90.00
_cell.angle_beta   90.00
_cell.angle_gamma   90.00
#
_symmetry.space_group_name_H-M   'P 1'
#
loop_
_entity.id
_entity.type
_entity.pdbx_description
1 polymer ?
#
loop_
_entity_poly.entity_id
_entity_poly.type
_entity_poly.pdbx_seq_one_letter_code
_entity_poly.pdbx_strand_id
1 'polypeptide(L)'
;MDTRTNEAKPMSYKGHTVRAFAHWTSGSGESHLLRIINVVVGMKTKVIYGPWESNEAAIEAVLKAAGEILDSSPHAVLGPPISR
;
A
#
# COMPACT_ATOMS: atom_id res chain seq x y z
N MET A 1 -21.45 11.12 -6.40
CA MET A 1 -20.06 10.99 -5.94
C MET A 1 -19.50 9.79 -6.69
N ASP A 2 -18.85 10.02 -7.83
CA ASP A 2 -18.35 8.95 -8.69
C ASP A 2 -17.03 8.43 -8.14
N THR A 3 -17.10 7.40 -7.30
CA THR A 3 -15.91 6.70 -6.80
C THR A 3 -15.34 5.80 -7.90
N ARG A 4 -14.71 6.41 -8.92
CA ARG A 4 -13.96 5.65 -9.94
C ARG A 4 -12.72 5.06 -9.27
N THR A 5 -12.78 3.76 -8.99
CA THR A 5 -11.60 3.01 -8.54
C THR A 5 -10.68 2.81 -9.73
N ASN A 6 -9.51 3.44 -9.72
CA ASN A 6 -8.46 3.15 -10.69
C ASN A 6 -7.56 2.06 -10.09
N GLU A 7 -7.73 0.83 -10.56
CA GLU A 7 -6.80 -0.26 -10.25
C GLU A 7 -5.48 0.00 -10.96
N ALA A 8 -4.40 0.15 -10.20
CA ALA A 8 -3.07 0.23 -10.77
C ALA A 8 -2.61 -1.16 -11.24
N LYS A 9 -1.82 -1.22 -12.32
CA LYS A 9 -1.19 -2.47 -12.74
C LYS A 9 -0.40 -3.06 -11.57
N PRO A 10 -0.51 -4.39 -11.30
CA PRO A 10 0.29 -5.03 -10.28
C PRO A 10 1.79 -4.79 -10.51
N MET A 11 2.53 -4.51 -9.44
CA MET A 11 3.96 -4.25 -9.48
C MET A 11 4.72 -5.31 -8.69
N SER A 12 6.00 -5.53 -8.99
CA SER A 12 6.86 -6.44 -8.21
C SER A 12 7.76 -5.63 -7.28
N TYR A 13 7.77 -5.96 -5.99
CA TYR A 13 8.64 -5.34 -5.00
C TYR A 13 9.21 -6.39 -4.05
N LYS A 14 10.55 -6.44 -3.91
CA LYS A 14 11.28 -7.46 -3.11
C LYS A 14 10.82 -8.91 -3.38
N GLY A 15 10.45 -9.25 -4.62
CA GLY A 15 9.96 -10.58 -5.00
C GLY A 15 8.49 -10.85 -4.69
N HIS A 16 7.75 -9.87 -4.17
CA HIS A 16 6.31 -9.97 -3.92
C HIS A 16 5.50 -9.14 -4.93
N THR A 17 4.33 -9.65 -5.31
CA THR A 17 3.35 -8.87 -6.07
C THR A 17 2.66 -7.88 -5.15
N VAL A 18 2.76 -6.59 -5.51
CA VAL A 18 2.09 -5.47 -4.86
C VAL A 18 0.91 -5.04 -5.73
N ARG A 19 -0.28 -5.01 -5.16
CA ARG A 19 -1.49 -4.44 -5.79
C ARG A 19 -1.85 -3.14 -5.07
N ALA A 20 -2.25 -2.13 -5.83
CA ALA A 20 -2.63 -0.83 -5.30
C ALA A 20 -3.94 -0.36 -5.91
N PHE A 21 -4.90 0.02 -5.05
CA PHE A 21 -6.19 0.57 -5.47
C PHE A 21 -6.28 2.01 -5.02
N ALA A 22 -6.37 2.93 -5.98
CA ALA A 22 -6.49 4.35 -5.70
C ALA A 22 -7.95 4.82 -5.80
N HIS A 23 -8.37 5.56 -4.79
CA HIS A 23 -9.63 6.27 -4.74
C HIS A 23 -9.37 7.75 -4.45
N TRP A 24 -10.09 8.63 -5.14
CA TRP A 24 -10.03 10.08 -4.92
C TRP A 24 -11.22 10.51 -4.08
N THR A 25 -10.98 11.23 -2.99
CA THR A 25 -12.04 11.93 -2.27
C THR A 25 -11.95 13.42 -2.58
N SER A 26 -13.08 14.03 -2.91
CA SER A 26 -13.24 15.48 -2.82
C SER A 26 -14.10 15.76 -1.59
N GLY A 27 -13.47 16.25 -0.52
CA GLY A 27 -14.21 16.87 0.58
C GLY A 27 -14.91 18.12 0.07
N SER A 28 -16.16 18.36 0.48
CA SER A 28 -16.89 19.59 0.17
C SER A 28 -16.17 20.80 0.81
N GLY A 29 -15.24 21.41 0.08
CA GLY A 29 -14.46 22.57 0.53
C GLY A 29 -12.94 22.39 0.60
N GLU A 30 -12.40 21.21 0.25
CA GLU A 30 -10.95 21.01 0.24
C GLU A 30 -10.36 21.33 -1.14
N SER A 31 -9.44 22.29 -1.21
CA SER A 31 -8.75 22.70 -2.45
C SER A 31 -7.84 21.63 -3.06
N HIS A 32 -7.63 20.50 -2.38
CA HIS A 32 -6.72 19.44 -2.81
C HIS A 32 -7.42 18.08 -2.77
N LEU A 33 -7.35 17.34 -3.87
CA LEU A 33 -7.88 15.97 -3.96
C LEU A 33 -7.06 15.06 -3.05
N LEU A 34 -7.69 14.47 -2.04
CA LEU A 34 -7.05 13.46 -1.21
C LEU A 34 -7.11 12.12 -1.94
N ARG A 35 -5.95 11.49 -2.11
CA ARG A 35 -5.86 10.15 -2.69
C ARG A 35 -5.72 9.14 -1.56
N ILE A 36 -6.62 8.17 -1.54
CA ILE A 36 -6.58 7.02 -0.65
C ILE A 36 -6.06 5.85 -1.47
N ILE A 37 -4.98 5.20 -1.03
CA ILE A 37 -4.42 4.03 -1.71
C ILE A 37 -4.42 2.83 -0.77
N ASN A 38 -5.12 1.77 -1.18
CA ASN A 38 -5.04 0.46 -0.53
C ASN A 38 -3.91 -0.34 -1.16
N VAL A 39 -2.85 -0.60 -0.39
CA VAL A 39 -1.68 -1.39 -0.78
C VAL A 39 -1.84 -2.81 -0.25
N VAL A 40 -1.73 -3.80 -1.13
CA VAL A 40 -1.87 -5.22 -0.82
C VAL A 40 -0.61 -5.96 -1.23
N VAL A 41 -0.01 -6.70 -0.30
CA VAL A 41 1.17 -7.55 -0.54
C VAL A 41 0.91 -8.92 0.07
N GLY A 42 0.73 -9.93 -0.79
CA GLY A 42 0.27 -11.25 -0.34
C GLY A 42 -1.09 -11.17 0.36
N MET A 43 -1.17 -11.63 1.61
CA MET A 43 -2.38 -11.57 2.45
C MET A 43 -2.46 -10.31 3.33
N LYS A 44 -1.45 -9.43 3.28
CA LYS A 44 -1.38 -8.24 4.13
C LYS A 44 -1.81 -6.99 3.36
N THR A 45 -2.45 -6.07 4.06
CA THR A 45 -2.98 -4.83 3.48
C THR A 45 -2.63 -3.62 4.34
N LYS A 46 -2.34 -2.48 3.69
CA LYS A 46 -2.15 -1.18 4.35
C LYS A 46 -2.83 -0.09 3.55
N VAL A 47 -3.52 0.81 4.24
CA VAL A 47 -4.13 1.99 3.62
C VAL A 47 -3.24 3.19 3.89
N ILE A 48 -2.93 3.96 2.85
CA ILE A 48 -2.18 5.21 2.94
C ILE A 48 -3.04 6.36 2.41
N TYR A 49 -2.86 7.54 2.99
CA TYR A 49 -3.58 8.76 2.67
C TYR A 49 -2.57 9.85 2.36
N GLY A 50 -2.78 10.61 1.29
CA GLY A 50 -1.92 11.75 1.00
C GLY A 50 -2.43 12.63 -0.14
N PRO A 51 -2.09 13.94 -0.12
CA PRO A 51 -2.19 14.79 -1.29
C PRO A 51 -1.00 14.47 -2.22
N TRP A 52 -1.05 13.33 -2.91
CA TRP A 52 -0.03 13.01 -3.90
C TRP A 52 -0.37 13.73 -5.20
N GLU A 53 0.32 14.86 -5.41
CA GLU A 53 0.15 15.73 -6.56
C GLU A 53 0.59 15.07 -7.88
N SER A 54 1.46 14.06 -7.80
CA SER A 54 1.95 13.29 -8.94
C SER A 54 1.74 11.78 -8.77
N ASN A 55 1.74 11.07 -9.91
CA ASN A 55 1.67 9.60 -9.89
C ASN A 55 2.95 8.99 -9.34
N GLU A 56 4.09 9.63 -9.56
CA GLU A 56 5.41 9.21 -9.06
C GLU A 56 5.42 9.23 -7.52
N ALA A 57 4.97 10.33 -6.90
CA ALA A 57 4.89 10.43 -5.44
C ALA A 57 3.94 9.38 -4.83
N ALA A 58 2.83 9.10 -5.52
CA ALA A 58 1.91 8.04 -5.11
C ALA A 58 2.56 6.64 -5.22
N ILE A 59 3.33 6.36 -6.27
CA ILE A 59 4.04 5.09 -6.45
C ILE A 59 5.11 4.92 -5.37
N GLU A 60 5.90 5.95 -5.07
CA GLU A 60 6.90 5.89 -4.00
C GLU A 60 6.26 5.59 -2.64
N ALA A 61 5.13 6.23 -2.33
CA ALA A 61 4.39 5.96 -1.11
C ALA A 61 3.86 4.51 -1.04
N VAL A 62 3.38 3.97 -2.17
CA VAL A 62 2.96 2.56 -2.28
C VAL A 62 4.12 1.61 -2.03
N LEU A 63 5.29 1.86 -2.64
CA LEU A 63 6.47 1.02 -2.45
C LEU A 63 6.99 1.08 -1.01
N LYS A 64 6.98 2.26 -0.39
CA LYS A 64 7.32 2.42 1.03
C LYS A 64 6.36 1.63 1.92
N ALA A 65 5.05 1.73 1.69
CA ALA A 65 4.04 0.97 2.42
C ALA A 65 4.19 -0.55 2.22
N ALA A 66 4.53 -1.00 1.01
CA ALA A 66 4.83 -2.40 0.73
C ALA A 66 6.07 -2.89 1.49
N GLY A 67 7.12 -2.07 1.57
CA GLY A 67 8.30 -2.33 2.41
C GLY A 67 7.92 -2.51 3.87
N GLU A 68 7.14 -1.58 4.43
CA GLU A 68 6.69 -1.66 5.82
C GLU A 68 5.81 -2.90 6.08
N ILE A 69 4.96 -3.33 5.14
CA ILE A 69 4.17 -4.57 5.24
C ILE A 69 5.06 -5.82 5.31
N LEU A 70 6.13 -5.83 4.51
CA LEU A 70 7.07 -6.95 4.43
C LEU A 70 8.00 -6.98 5.63
N ASP A 71 8.52 -5.83 6.06
CA ASP A 71 9.44 -5.70 7.18
C ASP A 71 8.70 -5.90 8.53
N SER A 72 7.39 -5.64 8.59
CA SER A 72 6.51 -6.00 9.71
C SER A 72 6.04 -7.46 9.68
N SER A 73 6.54 -8.32 8.77
CA SER A 73 6.50 -9.75 9.05
C SER A 73 7.38 -9.98 10.25
N PRO A 74 6.83 -10.45 11.40
CA PRO A 74 7.70 -11.02 12.39
C PRO A 74 8.46 -12.11 11.64
N HIS A 75 9.78 -12.00 11.57
CA HIS A 75 10.57 -13.19 11.51
C HIS A 75 9.99 -14.05 12.62
N ALA A 76 9.28 -15.11 12.24
CA ALA A 76 9.00 -16.18 13.16
C ALA A 76 10.40 -16.62 13.59
N VAL A 77 10.82 -16.11 14.75
CA VAL A 77 11.94 -16.64 15.50
C VAL A 77 11.48 -18.06 15.79
N LEU A 78 11.79 -18.96 14.87
CA LEU A 78 11.76 -20.39 15.11
C LEU A 78 12.63 -20.53 16.36
N GLY A 79 11.97 -20.75 17.50
CA GLY A 79 12.66 -21.10 18.73
C GLY A 79 13.60 -22.27 18.44
N PRO A 80 14.71 -22.39 19.20
CA PRO A 80 15.67 -23.44 18.95
C PRO A 80 14.97 -24.81 18.89
N PRO A 81 15.43 -25.73 18.02
CA PRO A 81 14.79 -27.03 17.86
C PRO A 81 14.66 -27.71 19.22
N ILE A 82 13.45 -28.11 19.58
CA ILE A 82 13.19 -28.90 20.78
C ILE A 82 13.85 -30.26 20.55
N SER A 83 15.03 -30.45 21.14
CA SER A 83 15.60 -31.79 21.30
C SER A 83 14.80 -32.54 22.35
N ARG A 84 14.18 -33.65 21.96
CA ARG A 84 13.74 -34.71 22.87
C ARG A 84 14.13 -36.06 22.32
#